data_AF-A0A3S4LMX1-F1
#
_entry.id   AF-A0A3S4LMX1-F1
#
_cell.length_a   1.000
_cell.length_b   1.000
_cell.length_c   1.000
_cell.angle_alpha   90.00
_cell.angle_beta   90.00
_cell.angle_gamma   90.00
#
_symmetry.space_group_name_H-M   'P 1'
#
loop_
_entity.id
_entity.type
_entity.pdbx_description
1 polymer ?
#
loop_
_entity_poly.entity_id
_entity_poly.type
_entity_poly.pdbx_seq_one_letter_code
_entity_poly.pdbx_strand_id
1 'polypeptide(L)'
;MFGVDESSEAIASLGERADERHLDVSGKVVNLTELDIEPQRYRIIVAYTALDHVDAAAGERLAKAMMAGLELGGYLFAAVFLADDPGCTGRGGGVSETAAYVRHYYRQGELRDQFSG
;
A
#
# COMPACT_ATOMS: atom_id res chain seq x y z
N MET A 1 9.21 13.76 0.72
CA MET A 1 8.57 12.42 0.79
C MET A 1 7.60 12.29 -0.37
N PHE A 2 7.39 11.09 -0.91
CA PHE A 2 6.51 10.89 -2.08
C PHE A 2 5.43 9.86 -1.75
N GLY A 3 4.17 10.24 -1.98
CA GLY A 3 3.00 9.37 -1.80
C GLY A 3 2.36 8.97 -3.13
N VAL A 4 1.70 7.83 -3.14
CA VAL A 4 0.92 7.34 -4.28
C VAL A 4 -0.44 6.85 -3.78
N ASP A 5 -1.49 7.14 -4.54
CA ASP A 5 -2.85 6.71 -4.25
C ASP A 5 -3.68 6.68 -5.54
N GLU A 6 -4.73 5.87 -5.59
CA GLU A 6 -5.68 5.86 -6.72
C GLU A 6 -6.67 7.03 -6.67
N SER A 7 -6.93 7.57 -5.49
CA SER A 7 -7.82 8.71 -5.27
C SER A 7 -7.11 10.03 -5.53
N SER A 8 -7.67 10.80 -6.47
CA SER A 8 -7.27 12.20 -6.69
C SER A 8 -7.54 13.09 -5.49
N GLU A 9 -8.59 12.81 -4.74
CA GLU A 9 -8.99 13.55 -3.55
C GLU A 9 -7.99 13.32 -2.40
N ALA A 10 -7.52 12.08 -2.23
CA ALA A 10 -6.48 11.75 -1.25
C ALA A 10 -5.17 12.49 -1.54
N ILE A 11 -4.73 12.51 -2.80
CA ILE A 11 -3.53 13.24 -3.23
C ILE A 11 -3.69 14.76 -3.09
N ALA A 12 -4.86 15.31 -3.44
CA ALA A 12 -5.15 16.73 -3.23
C ALA A 12 -5.10 17.11 -1.74
N SER A 13 -5.75 16.31 -0.88
CA SER A 13 -5.74 16.53 0.57
C SER A 13 -4.35 16.39 1.19
N LEU A 14 -3.52 15.48 0.66
CA LEU A 14 -2.11 15.39 1.03
C LEU A 14 -1.34 16.66 0.66
N GLY A 15 -1.56 17.19 -0.55
CA GLY A 15 -0.94 18.43 -1.02
C GLY A 15 -1.32 19.64 -0.16
N GLU A 16 -2.62 19.85 0.09
CA GLU A 16 -3.12 20.92 0.94
C GLU A 16 -2.49 20.88 2.34
N ARG A 17 -2.44 19.70 2.96
CA ARG A 17 -1.82 19.52 4.29
C ARG A 17 -0.30 19.73 4.27
N ALA A 18 0.36 19.37 3.18
CA ALA A 18 1.80 19.59 3.03
C ALA A 18 2.09 21.10 2.91
N ASP A 19 1.30 21.83 2.13
CA ASP A 19 1.41 23.28 1.95
C ASP A 19 1.15 24.03 3.26
N GLU A 20 0.05 23.71 3.95
CA GLU A 20 -0.32 24.29 5.26
C GLU A 20 0.78 24.11 6.32
N ARG A 21 1.50 22.98 6.26
CA ARG A 21 2.55 22.63 7.23
C ARG A 21 3.96 22.92 6.73
N HIS A 22 4.09 23.49 5.54
CA HIS A 22 5.37 23.75 4.88
C HIS A 22 6.28 22.51 4.81
N LEU A 23 5.71 21.35 4.46
CA LEU A 23 6.41 20.09 4.34
C LEU A 23 6.77 19.80 2.88
N ASP A 24 7.98 19.30 2.64
CA ASP A 24 8.40 18.81 1.31
C ASP A 24 7.84 17.39 1.07
N VAL A 25 6.54 17.33 0.77
CA VAL A 25 5.80 16.11 0.45
C VAL A 25 5.03 16.32 -0.84
N SER A 26 5.14 15.38 -1.76
CA SER A 26 4.39 15.36 -3.01
C SER A 26 3.66 14.05 -3.20
N GLY A 27 2.65 14.05 -4.06
CA GLY A 27 1.82 12.87 -4.32
C GLY A 27 1.57 12.67 -5.80
N LYS A 28 1.30 11.42 -6.20
CA LYS A 28 0.89 11.05 -7.56
C LYS A 28 -0.35 10.18 -7.53
N VAL A 29 -1.34 10.55 -8.34
CA VAL A 29 -2.50 9.70 -8.60
C VAL A 29 -2.07 8.56 -9.54
N VAL A 30 -2.20 7.32 -9.10
CA VAL A 30 -1.77 6.14 -9.87
C VAL A 30 -2.48 4.87 -9.39
N ASN A 31 -2.82 4.00 -10.33
CA ASN A 31 -3.25 2.64 -10.03
C ASN A 31 -2.08 1.82 -9.49
N LEU A 32 -2.23 1.22 -8.31
CA LEU A 32 -1.12 0.49 -7.67
C LEU A 32 -0.67 -0.73 -8.49
N THR A 33 -1.55 -1.30 -9.32
CA THR A 33 -1.23 -2.41 -10.22
C THR A 33 -0.43 -1.98 -11.45
N GLU A 34 -0.40 -0.67 -11.74
CA GLU A 34 0.36 -0.04 -12.83
C GLU A 34 1.54 0.80 -12.31
N LEU A 35 1.78 0.79 -11.00
CA LEU A 35 2.83 1.58 -10.37
C LEU A 35 4.21 1.06 -10.80
N ASP A 36 4.96 1.93 -11.47
CA ASP A 36 6.38 1.72 -11.73
C ASP A 36 7.21 2.22 -10.55
N ILE A 37 7.94 1.30 -9.92
CA ILE A 37 8.85 1.58 -8.81
C ILE A 37 10.27 1.49 -9.34
N GLU A 38 10.93 2.65 -9.46
CA GLU A 38 12.31 2.73 -9.92
C GLU A 38 13.24 1.88 -9.03
N PRO A 39 14.04 0.97 -9.60
CA PRO A 39 14.95 0.12 -8.83
C PRO A 39 16.00 0.92 -8.04
N GLN A 40 16.33 0.46 -6.83
CA GLN A 40 17.39 1.04 -5.97
C GLN A 40 17.26 2.55 -5.75
N ARG A 41 16.04 3.06 -5.66
CA ARG A 41 15.76 4.49 -5.56
C ARG A 41 15.37 4.94 -4.17
N TYR A 42 14.82 4.03 -3.37
CA TYR A 42 14.14 4.37 -2.12
C TYR A 42 14.88 3.78 -0.92
N ARG A 43 15.19 4.63 0.07
CA ARG A 43 15.71 4.18 1.37
C ARG A 43 14.66 3.51 2.24
N ILE A 44 13.40 3.94 2.10
CA ILE A 44 12.27 3.41 2.87
C ILE A 44 11.06 3.34 1.93
N ILE A 45 10.36 2.20 1.95
CA ILE A 45 9.04 2.03 1.34
C ILE A 45 8.03 1.65 2.43
N VAL A 46 6.88 2.32 2.43
CA VAL A 46 5.79 2.06 3.36
C VAL A 46 4.54 1.71 2.57
N ALA A 47 4.03 0.49 2.77
CA ALA A 47 2.80 -0.02 2.18
C ALA A 47 1.83 -0.40 3.30
N TYR A 48 1.10 0.58 3.83
CA TYR A 48 0.15 0.36 4.91
C TYR A 48 -1.25 0.14 4.35
N THR A 49 -1.79 -1.06 4.56
CA THR A 49 -3.12 -1.52 4.09
C THR A 49 -3.34 -1.38 2.57
N ALA A 50 -2.27 -1.18 1.80
CA ALA A 50 -2.35 -0.97 0.36
C ALA A 50 -2.48 -2.29 -0.42
N LEU A 51 -1.80 -3.35 0.07
CA LEU A 51 -1.79 -4.65 -0.60
C LEU A 51 -3.15 -5.36 -0.52
N ASP A 52 -3.97 -5.04 0.48
CA ASP A 52 -5.32 -5.59 0.63
C ASP A 52 -6.26 -5.13 -0.49
N HIS A 53 -5.94 -4.03 -1.17
CA HIS A 53 -6.75 -3.44 -2.25
C HIS A 53 -6.41 -3.97 -3.65
N VAL A 54 -5.44 -4.87 -3.76
CA VAL A 54 -5.09 -5.56 -5.01
C VAL A 54 -5.32 -7.06 -4.86
N ASP A 55 -5.48 -7.77 -5.99
CA ASP A 55 -5.54 -9.23 -5.95
C ASP A 55 -4.16 -9.83 -5.58
N ALA A 56 -4.14 -11.10 -5.15
CA ALA A 56 -2.91 -11.75 -4.73
C ALA A 56 -1.80 -11.73 -5.79
N ALA A 57 -2.14 -11.90 -7.08
CA ALA A 57 -1.14 -11.91 -8.15
C ALA A 57 -0.54 -10.52 -8.38
N ALA A 58 -1.35 -9.46 -8.29
CA ALA A 58 -0.90 -8.08 -8.33
C ALA A 58 -0.09 -7.71 -7.09
N GLY A 59 -0.51 -8.16 -5.90
CA GLY A 59 0.24 -8.03 -4.66
C GLY A 59 1.65 -8.61 -4.80
N GLU A 60 1.78 -9.84 -5.31
CA GLU A 60 3.07 -10.50 -5.55
C GLU A 60 3.99 -9.68 -6.48
N ARG A 61 3.43 -9.11 -7.55
CA ARG A 61 4.20 -8.25 -8.46
C ARG A 61 4.65 -6.96 -7.76
N LEU A 62 3.75 -6.32 -7.02
CA LEU A 62 4.04 -5.09 -6.30
C LEU A 62 5.07 -5.32 -5.18
N ALA A 63 5.00 -6.43 -4.46
CA ALA A 63 6.00 -6.81 -3.45
C ALA A 63 7.41 -6.93 -4.06
N LYS A 64 7.53 -7.60 -5.20
CA LYS A 64 8.81 -7.70 -5.93
C LYS A 64 9.32 -6.34 -6.40
N ALA A 65 8.43 -5.50 -6.93
CA ALA A 65 8.78 -4.15 -7.36
C ALA A 65 9.24 -3.28 -6.19
N MET A 66 8.56 -3.35 -5.03
CA MET A 66 8.97 -2.64 -3.82
C MET A 66 10.34 -3.10 -3.34
N MET A 67 10.58 -4.41 -3.28
CA MET A 67 11.90 -4.95 -2.89
C MET A 67 13.01 -4.53 -3.85
N ALA A 68 12.76 -4.55 -5.17
CA ALA A 68 13.71 -4.07 -6.17
C ALA A 68 13.93 -2.54 -6.09
N GLY A 69 12.91 -1.79 -5.69
CA GLY A 69 12.94 -0.35 -5.50
C GLY A 69 13.79 0.12 -4.33
N LEU A 70 14.07 -0.76 -3.36
CA LEU A 70 14.90 -0.41 -2.21
C LEU A 70 16.37 -0.24 -2.62
N GLU A 71 16.98 0.84 -2.14
CA GLU A 71 18.44 0.95 -2.07
C GLU A 71 19.03 -0.17 -1.20
N LEU A 72 20.32 -0.47 -1.37
CA LEU A 72 21.01 -1.45 -0.53
C LEU A 72 20.96 -1.01 0.94
N GLY A 73 20.40 -1.87 1.81
CA GLY A 73 20.20 -1.56 3.23
C GLY A 73 18.96 -0.69 3.52
N GLY A 74 18.09 -0.48 2.51
CA GLY A 74 16.80 0.15 2.69
C GLY A 74 15.82 -0.71 3.50
N TYR A 75 14.72 -0.09 3.93
CA TYR A 75 13.70 -0.72 4.78
C TYR A 75 12.34 -0.74 4.10
N LEU A 76 11.63 -1.85 4.26
CA LEU A 76 10.23 -1.97 3.87
C LEU A 76 9.36 -2.21 5.10
N PHE A 77 8.29 -1.45 5.22
CA PHE A 77 7.22 -1.69 6.18
C PHE A 77 5.92 -1.92 5.43
N ALA A 78 5.32 -3.10 5.65
CA ALA A 78 4.01 -3.44 5.11
C ALA A 78 3.10 -3.94 6.23
N ALA A 79 1.83 -3.57 6.14
CA ALA A 79 0.78 -4.06 7.03
C ALA A 79 -0.47 -4.34 6.22
N VAL A 80 -1.19 -5.40 6.59
CA VAL A 80 -2.34 -5.93 5.84
C VAL A 80 -3.45 -6.37 6.80
N PHE A 81 -4.67 -6.48 6.28
CA PHE A 81 -5.80 -7.09 6.98
C PHE A 81 -5.74 -8.60 6.85
N LEU A 82 -6.07 -9.29 7.94
CA LEU A 82 -6.09 -10.75 7.97
C LEU A 82 -7.49 -11.30 7.75
N ALA A 83 -7.59 -12.54 7.28
CA ALA A 83 -8.85 -13.25 7.10
C ALA A 83 -9.58 -13.54 8.43
N ASP A 84 -8.87 -13.52 9.55
CA ASP A 84 -9.42 -13.62 10.90
C ASP A 84 -9.73 -12.25 11.53
N ASP A 85 -9.51 -11.14 10.79
CA ASP A 85 -9.93 -9.81 11.23
C ASP A 85 -11.46 -9.78 11.41
N PRO A 86 -11.99 -9.26 12.53
CA PRO A 86 -13.44 -9.15 12.73
C PRO A 86 -14.16 -8.41 11.59
N GLY A 87 -13.48 -7.46 10.94
CA GLY A 87 -13.94 -6.74 9.75
C GLY A 87 -14.08 -7.62 8.49
N CYS A 88 -13.39 -8.76 8.41
CA CYS A 88 -13.49 -9.72 7.31
C CYS A 88 -14.79 -10.57 7.38
N THR A 89 -15.25 -10.93 8.59
CA THR A 89 -16.37 -11.88 8.74
C THR A 89 -17.74 -11.24 8.48
N GLY A 90 -18.19 -11.25 7.21
CA GLY A 90 -19.59 -11.49 6.81
C GLY A 90 -20.71 -10.54 7.27
N ARG A 91 -20.44 -9.55 8.12
CA ARG A 91 -21.25 -8.32 8.30
C ARG A 91 -20.55 -7.11 7.69
N GLY A 92 -19.60 -7.36 6.78
CA GLY A 92 -18.76 -6.38 6.08
C GLY A 92 -19.50 -5.33 5.24
N GLY A 93 -20.84 -5.36 5.19
CA GLY A 93 -21.65 -4.28 4.62
C GLY A 93 -21.83 -3.05 5.52
N GLY A 94 -21.23 -3.00 6.72
CA GLY A 94 -21.43 -1.89 7.66
C GLY A 94 -20.30 -1.60 8.66
N VAL A 95 -19.09 -2.13 8.47
CA VAL A 95 -17.96 -1.88 9.39
C VAL A 95 -17.19 -0.61 9.00
N SER A 96 -16.95 -0.41 7.71
CA SER A 96 -16.36 0.80 7.12
C SER A 96 -16.80 0.92 5.67
N GLU A 97 -16.99 2.15 5.18
CA GLU A 97 -17.19 2.46 3.76
C GLU A 97 -16.08 1.85 2.89
N THR A 98 -14.87 1.76 3.42
CA THR A 98 -13.70 1.25 2.69
C THR A 98 -13.58 -0.27 2.66
N ALA A 99 -14.34 -0.99 3.49
CA ALA A 99 -14.27 -2.45 3.56
C ALA A 99 -14.69 -3.13 2.24
N ALA A 100 -15.54 -2.46 1.45
CA ALA A 100 -15.98 -2.93 0.13
C ALA A 100 -14.85 -2.92 -0.93
N TYR A 101 -13.76 -2.19 -0.69
CA TYR A 101 -12.63 -2.12 -1.61
C TYR A 101 -11.52 -3.11 -1.29
N VAL A 102 -11.63 -3.90 -0.22
CA VAL A 102 -10.67 -4.96 0.09
C VAL A 102 -10.87 -6.11 -0.91
N ARG A 103 -9.79 -6.45 -1.62
CA ARG A 103 -9.74 -7.52 -2.63
C ARG A 103 -9.06 -8.77 -2.14
N HIS A 104 -8.19 -8.64 -1.13
CA HIS A 104 -7.44 -9.76 -0.58
C HIS A 104 -7.31 -9.60 0.93
N TYR A 105 -7.80 -10.57 1.68
CA TYR A 105 -7.53 -10.71 3.11
C TYR A 105 -6.44 -11.76 3.28
N TYR A 106 -5.35 -11.36 3.93
CA TYR A 106 -4.18 -12.20 4.10
C TYR A 106 -4.41 -13.31 5.13
N ARG A 107 -3.78 -14.47 4.92
CA ARG A 107 -3.66 -15.49 5.97
C ARG A 107 -2.46 -15.19 6.86
N GLN A 108 -2.48 -15.72 8.08
CA GLN A 108 -1.29 -15.65 8.96
C GLN A 108 -0.06 -16.21 8.24
N GLY A 109 1.03 -15.44 8.24
CA GLY A 109 2.29 -15.80 7.59
C GLY A 109 2.38 -15.48 6.10
N GLU A 110 1.26 -15.28 5.40
CA GLU A 110 1.23 -15.08 3.95
C GLU A 110 2.04 -13.84 3.52
N LEU A 111 1.86 -12.72 4.22
CA LEU A 111 2.62 -11.49 3.96
C LEU A 111 4.14 -11.73 4.11
N ARG A 112 4.55 -12.47 5.15
CA ARG A 112 5.97 -12.75 5.37
C ARG A 112 6.52 -13.59 4.21
N ASP A 113 5.78 -14.60 3.79
CA ASP A 113 6.21 -15.50 2.73
C ASP A 113 6.33 -14.75 1.39
N GLN A 114 5.40 -13.83 1.09
CA GLN A 114 5.43 -12.93 -0.08
C GLN A 114 6.71 -12.06 -0.15
N PHE A 115 7.28 -11.65 0.97
CA PHE A 115 8.51 -10.84 1.04
C PHE A 115 9.78 -11.65 1.35
N SER A 116 9.69 -12.98 1.47
CA SER A 116 10.83 -13.85 1.84
C SER A 116 11.66 -14.37 0.66
N GLY A 117 11.27 -14.02 -0.57
CA GLY A 117 11.90 -14.46 -1.81
C GLY A 117 13.28 -13.86 -2.07
#